data_AF-A0A925PCB7-F1
#
_entry.id   AF-A0A925PCB7-F1
#
_cell.length_a   1.000
_cell.length_b   1.000
_cell.length_c   1.000
_cell.angle_alpha   90.00
_cell.angle_beta   90.00
_cell.angle_gamma   90.00
#
_symmetry.space_group_name_H-M   'P 1'
#
loop_
_entity.id
_entity.type
_entity.pdbx_description
1 polymer ?
#
loop_
_entity_poly.entity_id
_entity_poly.type
_entity_poly.pdbx_seq_one_letter_code
_entity_poly.pdbx_strand_id
1 'polypeptide(L)'
;MDITFEIYQLRKQMWELLLASWKVDLTTLKYWGIVAVIAIAYIVWFRLTDKKRLVDLLFYGSLIAVMRGLIDLFGVTAGLWIYKVRIFPLSPSVLLQDWTIVPLIYMLVQQYSPNWRQFFIWNVVGTGFFAGVVLPILSALDILQLMRWNYLYAFITMYIMATFARVAFHLVVQVQNVAREGKHSPLESTLMQPAFKPLDKKERQDDE
;
A
#
# COMPACT_ATOMS: atom_id res chain seq x y z
N MET A 1 15.34 -39.65 -4.23
CA MET A 1 14.98 -38.72 -3.14
C MET A 1 13.78 -37.94 -3.61
N ASP A 2 12.72 -37.82 -2.80
CA ASP A 2 11.53 -37.05 -3.17
C ASP A 2 11.89 -35.56 -3.24
N ILE A 3 11.62 -34.91 -4.37
CA ILE A 3 11.88 -33.48 -4.60
C ILE A 3 11.22 -32.63 -3.50
N THR A 4 10.06 -33.05 -3.02
CA THR A 4 9.35 -32.38 -1.92
C THR A 4 10.18 -32.36 -0.65
N PHE A 5 10.83 -33.48 -0.33
CA PHE A 5 11.69 -33.61 0.84
C PHE A 5 12.98 -32.78 0.68
N GLU A 6 13.56 -32.72 -0.53
CA GLU A 6 14.73 -31.89 -0.80
C GLU A 6 14.42 -30.39 -0.62
N ILE A 7 13.28 -29.92 -1.14
CA ILE A 7 12.81 -28.55 -0.92
C ILE A 7 12.63 -28.27 0.58
N TYR A 8 12.06 -29.20 1.34
CA TYR A 8 11.91 -29.05 2.79
C TYR A 8 13.25 -28.90 3.50
N GLN A 9 14.24 -29.74 3.18
CA GLN A 9 15.58 -29.67 3.79
C GLN A 9 16.28 -28.36 3.46
N LEU A 10 16.24 -27.91 2.20
CA LEU A 10 16.82 -26.63 1.78
C LEU A 10 16.16 -25.44 2.49
N ARG A 11 14.83 -25.47 2.67
CA ARG A 11 14.12 -24.43 3.43
C ARG A 11 14.53 -24.40 4.90
N LYS A 12 14.73 -25.56 5.51
CA LYS A 12 15.20 -25.66 6.90
C LYS A 12 16.62 -25.11 7.05
N GLN A 13 17.54 -25.50 6.17
CA GLN A 13 18.91 -24.97 6.16
C GLN A 13 18.92 -23.46 5.94
N MET A 14 18.11 -22.94 5.01
CA MET A 14 17.98 -21.51 4.78
C MET A 14 17.49 -20.78 6.04
N TRP A 15 16.51 -21.34 6.76
CA TRP A 15 16.03 -20.76 8.03
C TRP A 15 17.14 -20.67 9.09
N GLU A 16 17.93 -21.73 9.25
CA GLU A 16 19.04 -21.75 10.20
C GLU A 16 20.10 -20.68 9.86
N LEU A 17 20.43 -20.55 8.57
CA LEU A 17 21.36 -19.51 8.08
C LEU A 17 20.82 -18.10 8.29
N LEU A 18 19.54 -17.85 7.97
CA LEU A 18 18.89 -16.55 8.16
C LEU A 18 18.84 -16.16 9.64
N LEU A 19 18.57 -17.12 10.53
CA LEU A 19 18.54 -16.88 11.97
C LEU A 19 19.94 -16.56 12.50
N ALA A 20 20.96 -17.28 12.04
CA ALA A 20 22.35 -17.02 12.41
C ALA A 20 22.83 -15.64 11.92
N SER A 21 22.55 -15.28 10.66
CA SER A 21 22.93 -13.99 10.11
C SER A 21 22.22 -12.84 10.82
N TRP A 22 20.92 -12.99 11.10
CA TRP A 22 20.14 -11.97 11.79
C TRP A 22 20.66 -11.68 13.21
N LYS A 23 21.11 -12.69 13.96
CA LYS A 23 21.73 -12.49 15.28
C LYS A 23 23.01 -11.64 15.20
N VAL A 24 23.80 -11.82 14.14
CA VAL A 24 24.98 -10.98 13.90
C VAL A 24 24.55 -9.57 13.50
N ASP A 25 23.57 -9.43 12.62
CA ASP A 25 23.06 -8.14 12.14
C ASP A 25 22.62 -7.22 13.30
N LEU A 26 21.98 -7.75 14.35
CA LEU A 26 21.54 -6.99 15.54
C LEU A 26 22.68 -6.19 16.21
N THR A 27 23.92 -6.67 16.08
CA THR A 27 25.11 -6.01 16.64
C THR A 27 25.70 -4.95 15.72
N THR A 28 25.25 -4.88 14.47
CA THR A 28 25.79 -3.99 13.45
C THR A 28 25.09 -2.63 13.45
N LEU A 29 25.84 -1.57 13.14
CA LEU A 29 25.27 -0.24 12.92
C LEU A 29 24.32 -0.20 11.71
N LYS A 30 24.51 -1.10 10.73
CA LYS A 30 23.65 -1.18 9.54
C LYS A 30 22.21 -1.54 9.92
N TYR A 31 22.02 -2.50 10.83
CA TYR A 31 20.70 -2.89 11.33
C TYR A 31 19.97 -1.71 11.97
N TRP A 32 20.63 -1.03 12.91
CA TRP A 32 20.04 0.13 13.60
C TRP A 32 19.84 1.32 12.66
N GLY A 33 20.70 1.49 11.65
CA GLY A 33 20.50 2.44 10.57
C GLY A 33 19.20 2.18 9.80
N ILE A 34 18.89 0.93 9.47
CA ILE A 34 17.62 0.57 8.83
C ILE A 34 16.43 0.88 9.74
N VAL A 35 16.50 0.53 11.02
CA VAL A 35 15.45 0.86 12.00
C VAL A 35 15.22 2.37 12.07
N ALA A 36 16.30 3.16 12.13
CA ALA A 36 16.23 4.62 12.12
C ALA A 36 15.61 5.16 10.84
N VAL A 37 15.99 4.64 9.67
CA VAL A 37 15.40 5.02 8.38
C VAL A 37 13.90 4.73 8.34
N ILE A 38 13.46 3.58 8.85
CA ILE A 38 12.04 3.24 8.95
C ILE A 38 11.31 4.27 9.82
N ALA A 39 11.84 4.56 11.01
CA ALA A 39 11.24 5.52 11.92
C ALA A 39 11.16 6.92 11.29
N ILE A 40 12.25 7.40 10.66
CA ILE A 40 12.30 8.69 9.98
C ILE A 40 11.30 8.73 8.84
N ALA A 41 11.18 7.68 8.02
CA ALA A 41 10.24 7.62 6.90
C ALA A 41 8.79 7.80 7.37
N TYR A 42 8.39 7.12 8.45
CA TYR A 42 7.05 7.28 9.04
C TYR A 42 6.83 8.67 9.63
N ILE A 43 7.83 9.25 10.32
CA ILE A 43 7.75 10.61 10.86
C ILE A 43 7.57 11.64 9.74
N VAL A 44 8.38 11.54 8.68
CA VAL A 44 8.33 12.43 7.52
C VAL A 44 6.99 12.28 6.81
N TRP A 45 6.55 11.06 6.54
CA TRP A 45 5.23 10.82 5.96
C TRP A 45 4.12 11.41 6.82
N PHE A 46 4.13 11.15 8.14
CA PHE A 46 3.12 11.68 9.04
C PHE A 46 3.04 13.21 9.02
N ARG A 47 4.17 13.90 8.88
CA ARG A 47 4.25 15.37 8.76
C ARG A 47 3.71 15.89 7.42
N LEU A 48 3.92 15.16 6.32
CA LEU A 48 3.54 15.59 4.97
C LEU A 48 2.10 15.18 4.58
N THR A 49 1.55 14.16 5.23
CA THR A 49 0.26 13.58 4.87
C THR A 49 -0.93 14.43 5.30
N ASP A 50 -1.86 14.67 4.37
CA ASP A 50 -3.15 15.28 4.65
C ASP A 50 -4.04 14.33 5.46
N LYS A 51 -4.30 14.71 6.72
CA LYS A 51 -5.10 13.91 7.65
C LYS A 51 -6.56 13.76 7.23
N LYS A 52 -7.07 14.64 6.36
CA LYS A 52 -8.46 14.55 5.87
C LYS A 52 -8.67 13.37 4.93
N ARG A 53 -7.62 12.93 4.24
CA ARG A 53 -7.66 11.86 3.24
C ARG A 53 -6.97 10.58 3.72
N LEU A 54 -6.77 10.44 5.04
CA LEU A 54 -5.93 9.40 5.61
C LEU A 54 -6.42 7.99 5.26
N VAL A 55 -7.74 7.76 5.29
CA VAL A 55 -8.34 6.45 4.95
C VAL A 55 -8.05 6.07 3.50
N ASP A 56 -8.28 7.00 2.57
CA ASP A 56 -8.03 6.79 1.14
C ASP A 56 -6.54 6.52 0.86
N LEU A 57 -5.66 7.28 1.52
CA LEU A 57 -4.22 7.14 1.37
C LEU A 57 -3.73 5.81 1.95
N LEU A 58 -4.17 5.43 3.15
CA LEU A 58 -3.83 4.13 3.73
C LEU A 58 -4.37 2.97 2.90
N PHE A 59 -5.57 3.10 2.34
CA PHE A 59 -6.11 2.10 1.43
C PHE A 59 -5.23 1.96 0.17
N TYR A 60 -4.91 3.07 -0.50
CA TYR A 60 -3.99 3.05 -1.64
C TYR A 60 -2.60 2.49 -1.28
N GLY A 61 -2.02 2.94 -0.16
CA GLY A 61 -0.74 2.44 0.35
C GLY A 61 -0.77 0.96 0.67
N SER A 62 -1.89 0.43 1.18
CA SER A 62 -2.04 -1.01 1.43
C SER A 62 -2.05 -1.84 0.14
N LEU A 63 -2.71 -1.35 -0.92
CA LEU A 63 -2.68 -2.00 -2.24
C LEU A 63 -1.25 -2.05 -2.78
N ILE A 64 -0.51 -0.95 -2.65
CA ILE A 64 0.91 -0.88 -3.03
C ILE A 64 1.74 -1.87 -2.21
N ALA A 65 1.56 -1.93 -0.89
CA ALA A 65 2.31 -2.83 -0.01
C ALA A 65 2.10 -4.30 -0.38
N VAL A 66 0.85 -4.70 -0.68
CA VAL A 66 0.52 -6.06 -1.11
C VAL A 66 1.17 -6.38 -2.46
N MET A 67 1.00 -5.51 -3.46
CA MET A 67 1.59 -5.74 -4.79
C MET A 67 3.12 -5.79 -4.73
N ARG A 68 3.74 -4.87 -3.97
CA ARG A 68 5.19 -4.83 -3.79
C ARG A 68 5.71 -6.08 -3.07
N GLY A 69 5.01 -6.55 -2.04
CA GLY A 69 5.35 -7.78 -1.33
C GLY A 69 5.27 -9.02 -2.21
N LEU A 70 4.30 -9.10 -3.13
CA LEU A 70 4.22 -10.19 -4.12
C LEU A 70 5.38 -10.16 -5.12
N ILE A 71 5.73 -8.95 -5.61
CA ILE A 71 6.90 -8.75 -6.46
C ILE A 71 8.18 -9.16 -5.72
N ASP A 72 8.28 -8.84 -4.42
CA ASP A 72 9.46 -9.20 -3.61
C ASP A 72 9.58 -10.69 -3.38
N LEU A 73 8.46 -11.33 -3.04
CA LEU A 73 8.39 -12.77 -2.87
C LEU A 73 8.85 -13.48 -4.15
N PHE A 74 8.36 -13.05 -5.31
CA PHE A 74 8.80 -13.59 -6.59
C PHE A 74 10.29 -13.31 -6.84
N GLY A 75 10.73 -12.06 -6.67
CA GLY A 75 12.10 -11.66 -6.99
C GLY A 75 13.15 -12.34 -6.13
N VAL A 76 12.92 -12.46 -4.83
CA VAL A 76 13.82 -13.17 -3.92
C VAL A 76 13.79 -14.68 -4.18
N THR A 77 12.61 -15.26 -4.40
CA THR A 77 12.49 -16.71 -4.71
C THR A 77 13.16 -17.07 -6.04
N ALA A 78 13.08 -16.19 -7.04
CA ALA A 78 13.73 -16.36 -8.34
C ALA A 78 15.22 -15.96 -8.34
N GLY A 79 15.78 -15.53 -7.20
CA GLY A 79 17.19 -15.15 -7.07
C GLY A 79 17.57 -13.88 -7.84
N LEU A 80 16.63 -12.96 -8.06
CA LEU A 80 16.87 -11.71 -8.79
C LEU A 80 17.64 -10.69 -7.94
N TRP A 81 17.41 -10.69 -6.62
CA TRP A 81 18.15 -9.89 -5.63
C TRP A 81 18.18 -10.62 -4.27
N ILE A 82 19.07 -10.17 -3.40
CA ILE A 82 19.22 -10.69 -2.05
C ILE A 82 19.39 -9.57 -1.02
N TYR A 83 18.73 -9.74 0.13
CA TYR A 83 18.91 -8.87 1.29
C TYR A 83 20.05 -9.41 2.15
N LYS A 84 21.06 -8.57 2.35
CA LYS A 84 22.22 -8.86 3.21
C LYS A 84 21.96 -8.54 4.66
N VAL A 85 21.22 -7.46 4.93
CA VAL A 85 20.80 -7.06 6.27
C VAL A 85 19.29 -7.12 6.35
N ARG A 86 18.76 -7.74 7.41
CA ARG A 86 17.31 -7.98 7.55
C ARG A 86 16.83 -7.55 8.93
N ILE A 87 15.62 -6.98 8.98
CA ILE A 87 15.02 -6.58 10.28
C ILE A 87 14.52 -7.80 11.06
N PHE A 88 13.99 -8.79 10.33
CA PHE A 88 13.58 -10.09 10.86
C PHE A 88 14.31 -11.21 10.12
N PRO A 89 14.47 -12.40 10.71
CA PRO A 89 15.07 -13.57 10.07
C PRO A 89 14.12 -14.21 9.03
N LEU A 90 13.42 -13.39 8.25
CA LEU A 90 12.45 -13.79 7.23
C LEU A 90 13.00 -13.49 5.83
N SER A 91 12.51 -14.26 4.86
CA SER A 91 12.80 -14.04 3.45
C SER A 91 11.49 -14.10 2.66
N PRO A 92 11.10 -13.02 1.94
CA PRO A 92 11.80 -11.73 1.78
C PRO A 92 11.88 -10.84 3.05
N SER A 93 12.70 -9.78 2.98
CA SER A 93 12.80 -8.76 4.04
C SER A 93 11.82 -7.60 3.80
N VAL A 94 10.53 -7.84 4.08
CA VAL A 94 9.41 -6.97 3.68
C VAL A 94 9.34 -5.61 4.38
N LEU A 95 9.89 -5.46 5.59
CA LEU A 95 9.63 -4.27 6.41
C LEU A 95 10.15 -2.95 5.82
N LEU A 96 11.40 -2.94 5.35
CA LEU A 96 12.05 -1.69 4.93
C LEU A 96 11.47 -1.17 3.62
N GLN A 97 11.46 -2.01 2.58
CA GLN A 97 11.04 -1.57 1.25
C GLN A 97 9.53 -1.71 1.08
N ASP A 98 8.99 -2.91 1.32
CA ASP A 98 7.65 -3.28 0.86
C ASP A 98 6.54 -2.67 1.72
N TRP A 99 6.76 -2.54 3.03
CA TRP A 99 5.75 -2.01 3.95
C TRP A 99 6.02 -0.58 4.39
N THR A 100 7.24 -0.07 4.21
CA THR A 100 7.61 1.28 4.64
C THR A 100 7.90 2.19 3.45
N ILE A 101 9.09 2.09 2.84
CA ILE A 101 9.54 3.11 1.87
C ILE A 101 8.60 3.19 0.66
N VAL A 102 8.28 2.05 0.04
CA VAL A 102 7.49 2.03 -1.20
C VAL A 102 6.06 2.53 -0.96
N PRO A 103 5.28 2.00 0.01
CA PRO A 103 3.94 2.52 0.30
C PRO A 103 3.92 3.99 0.68
N LEU A 104 4.88 4.46 1.50
CA LEU A 104 4.91 5.86 1.93
C LEU A 104 5.19 6.82 0.77
N ILE A 105 6.10 6.47 -0.13
CA ILE A 105 6.34 7.24 -1.37
C ILE A 105 5.06 7.31 -2.20
N TYR A 106 4.42 6.17 -2.45
CA TYR A 106 3.26 6.12 -3.34
C TYR A 106 1.99 6.73 -2.72
N MET A 107 1.84 6.71 -1.40
CA MET A 107 0.81 7.50 -0.73
C MET A 107 0.99 9.00 -0.99
N LEU A 108 2.21 9.53 -0.97
CA LEU A 108 2.46 10.92 -1.34
C LEU A 108 2.19 11.17 -2.83
N VAL A 109 2.59 10.25 -3.71
CA VAL A 109 2.24 10.32 -5.15
C VAL A 109 0.73 10.44 -5.33
N GLN A 110 -0.07 9.61 -4.64
CA GLN A 110 -1.53 9.65 -4.73
C GLN A 110 -2.11 10.93 -4.13
N GLN A 111 -1.54 11.43 -3.03
CA GLN A 111 -1.96 12.67 -2.38
C GLN A 111 -1.87 13.87 -3.33
N TYR A 112 -0.74 14.03 -4.03
CA TYR A 112 -0.47 15.16 -4.92
C TYR A 112 -1.02 14.99 -6.35
N SER A 113 -1.81 13.94 -6.59
CA SER A 113 -2.29 13.59 -7.92
C SER A 113 -3.82 13.62 -8.02
N PRO A 114 -4.44 14.82 -8.14
CA PRO A 114 -5.89 15.00 -8.25
C PRO A 114 -6.48 14.40 -9.54
N ASN A 115 -5.69 14.27 -10.60
CA ASN A 115 -6.11 13.70 -11.88
C ASN A 115 -5.03 12.77 -12.46
N TRP A 116 -5.39 12.03 -13.51
CA TRP A 116 -4.50 11.06 -14.16
C TRP A 116 -3.24 11.69 -14.77
N ARG A 117 -3.33 12.92 -15.30
CA ARG A 117 -2.15 13.60 -15.86
C ARG A 117 -1.11 13.89 -14.78
N GLN A 118 -1.55 14.47 -13.65
CA GLN A 118 -0.67 14.73 -12.51
C GLN A 118 -0.16 13.42 -11.90
N PHE A 119 -0.99 12.37 -11.89
CA PHE A 119 -0.56 11.05 -11.46
C PHE A 119 0.63 10.53 -12.24
N PHE A 120 0.57 10.53 -13.57
CA PHE A 120 1.69 10.00 -14.36
C PHE A 120 2.98 10.78 -14.10
N ILE A 121 2.89 12.11 -13.94
CA ILE A 121 4.04 12.96 -13.61
C ILE A 121 4.60 12.58 -12.23
N TRP A 122 3.77 12.56 -11.19
CA TRP A 122 4.21 12.21 -9.83
C TRP A 122 4.64 10.75 -9.71
N ASN A 123 4.07 9.84 -10.51
CA ASN A 123 4.46 8.44 -10.56
C ASN A 123 5.87 8.32 -11.16
N VAL A 124 6.21 9.05 -12.22
CA VAL A 124 7.60 9.13 -12.72
C VAL A 124 8.53 9.66 -11.63
N VAL A 125 8.16 10.72 -10.92
CA VAL A 125 8.98 11.30 -9.84
C VAL A 125 9.19 10.31 -8.69
N GLY A 126 8.12 9.69 -8.17
CA GLY A 126 8.20 8.73 -7.07
C GLY A 126 8.98 7.47 -7.45
N THR A 127 8.75 6.95 -8.66
CA THR A 127 9.48 5.81 -9.21
C THR A 127 10.95 6.14 -9.43
N GLY A 128 11.25 7.31 -10.00
CA GLY A 128 12.60 7.79 -10.23
C GLY A 128 13.37 8.02 -8.92
N PHE A 129 12.71 8.57 -7.90
CA PHE A 129 13.28 8.69 -6.57
C PHE A 129 13.61 7.31 -5.96
N PHE A 130 12.69 6.35 -6.05
CA PHE A 130 12.94 5.01 -5.53
C PHE A 130 14.07 4.29 -6.29
N ALA A 131 13.97 4.19 -7.62
CA ALA A 131 14.92 3.44 -8.44
C ALA A 131 16.28 4.14 -8.61
N GLY A 132 16.31 5.47 -8.56
CA GLY A 132 17.52 6.28 -8.78
C GLY A 132 18.19 6.80 -7.52
N VAL A 133 17.51 6.83 -6.37
CA VAL A 133 18.10 7.30 -5.10
C VAL A 133 18.05 6.23 -4.03
N VAL A 134 16.86 5.73 -3.69
CA VAL A 134 16.71 4.75 -2.60
C VAL A 134 17.45 3.44 -2.93
N LEU A 135 17.18 2.84 -4.09
CA LEU A 135 17.73 1.54 -4.45
C LEU A 135 19.26 1.59 -4.58
N PRO A 136 19.89 2.60 -5.23
CA PRO A 136 21.33 2.76 -5.24
C PRO A 136 21.94 2.98 -3.86
N ILE A 137 21.30 3.75 -2.97
CA ILE A 137 21.78 3.94 -1.59
C ILE A 137 21.79 2.61 -0.83
N LEU A 138 20.71 1.81 -0.93
CA LEU A 138 20.65 0.49 -0.30
C LEU A 138 21.71 -0.48 -0.85
N SER A 139 22.02 -0.36 -2.14
CA SER A 139 23.09 -1.11 -2.79
C SER A 139 24.48 -0.67 -2.33
N ALA A 140 24.72 0.64 -2.26
CA ALA A 140 26.00 1.22 -1.82
C ALA A 140 26.30 0.93 -0.34
N LEU A 141 25.28 0.87 0.51
CA LEU A 141 25.41 0.49 1.93
C LEU A 141 25.54 -1.03 2.15
N ASP A 142 25.50 -1.81 1.06
CA ASP A 142 25.55 -3.27 1.06
C ASP A 142 24.41 -3.89 1.88
N ILE A 143 23.23 -3.27 1.84
CA ILE A 143 22.00 -3.76 2.48
C ILE A 143 21.22 -4.67 1.51
N LEU A 144 21.23 -4.30 0.22
CA LEU A 144 20.59 -5.04 -0.87
C LEU A 144 21.60 -5.27 -1.98
N GLN A 145 21.70 -6.50 -2.48
CA GLN A 145 22.50 -6.81 -3.66
C GLN A 145 21.60 -7.27 -4.80
N LEU A 146 21.68 -6.57 -5.94
CA LEU A 146 21.00 -6.95 -7.17
C LEU A 146 21.85 -8.00 -7.92
N MET A 147 21.24 -9.13 -8.29
CA MET A 147 21.92 -10.24 -8.97
C MET A 147 21.59 -10.25 -10.47
N ARG A 148 20.31 -10.42 -10.79
CA ARG A 148 19.76 -10.44 -12.16
C ARG A 148 18.71 -9.37 -12.39
N TRP A 149 18.71 -8.36 -11.51
CA TRP A 149 17.82 -7.23 -11.55
C TRP A 149 18.61 -5.94 -11.74
N ASN A 150 18.00 -4.91 -12.33
CA ASN A 150 18.64 -3.63 -12.53
C ASN A 150 17.69 -2.48 -12.19
N TYR A 151 18.24 -1.26 -12.12
CA TYR A 151 17.48 -0.07 -11.75
C TYR A 151 16.36 0.26 -12.75
N LEU A 152 16.52 -0.09 -14.04
CA LEU A 152 15.48 0.11 -15.05
C LEU A 152 14.30 -0.84 -14.86
N TYR A 153 14.54 -2.11 -14.54
CA TYR A 153 13.48 -3.07 -14.22
C TYR A 153 12.74 -2.64 -12.95
N ALA A 154 13.46 -2.18 -11.93
CA ALA A 154 12.84 -1.60 -10.73
C ALA A 154 11.94 -0.41 -11.10
N PHE A 155 12.40 0.49 -11.98
CA PHE A 155 11.62 1.62 -12.45
C PHE A 155 10.34 1.16 -13.16
N ILE A 156 10.45 0.31 -14.18
CA ILE A 156 9.30 -0.15 -14.98
C ILE A 156 8.27 -0.88 -14.11
N THR A 157 8.73 -1.83 -13.27
CA THR A 157 7.85 -2.62 -12.41
C THR A 157 7.10 -1.74 -11.42
N MET A 158 7.79 -0.81 -10.76
CA MET A 158 7.18 0.09 -9.78
C MET A 158 6.19 1.07 -10.43
N TYR A 159 6.51 1.60 -11.61
CA TYR A 159 5.61 2.49 -12.36
C TYR A 159 4.29 1.80 -12.75
N ILE A 160 4.40 0.57 -13.27
CA ILE A 160 3.25 -0.24 -13.67
C ILE A 160 2.41 -0.62 -12.44
N MET A 161 3.05 -1.08 -11.37
CA MET A 161 2.40 -1.43 -10.11
C MET A 161 1.57 -0.27 -9.56
N ALA A 162 2.15 0.93 -9.46
CA ALA A 162 1.46 2.10 -8.94
C ALA A 162 0.24 2.49 -9.79
N THR A 163 0.35 2.33 -11.11
CA THR A 163 -0.74 2.57 -12.05
C THR A 163 -1.88 1.58 -11.82
N PHE A 164 -1.58 0.28 -11.71
CA PHE A 164 -2.58 -0.74 -11.39
C PHE A 164 -3.25 -0.51 -10.04
N ALA A 165 -2.48 -0.18 -9.00
CA ALA A 165 -3.03 0.17 -7.70
C ALA A 165 -3.98 1.37 -7.78
N ARG A 166 -3.71 2.34 -8.65
CA ARG A 166 -4.57 3.53 -8.81
C ARG A 166 -5.86 3.20 -9.54
N VAL A 167 -5.81 2.33 -10.54
CA VAL A 167 -7.02 1.79 -11.20
C VAL A 167 -7.88 1.08 -10.16
N ALA A 168 -7.31 0.15 -9.39
CA ALA A 168 -8.03 -0.59 -8.35
C ALA A 168 -8.64 0.34 -7.29
N PHE A 169 -7.88 1.35 -6.85
CA PHE A 169 -8.36 2.37 -5.91
C PHE A 169 -9.59 3.10 -6.46
N HIS A 170 -9.53 3.61 -7.69
CA HIS A 170 -10.65 4.33 -8.28
C HIS A 170 -11.87 3.44 -8.53
N LEU A 171 -11.68 2.17 -8.91
CA LEU A 171 -12.78 1.21 -9.07
C LEU A 171 -13.52 1.01 -7.75
N VAL A 172 -12.79 0.81 -6.64
CA VAL A 172 -13.41 0.64 -5.32
C VAL A 172 -14.16 1.90 -4.88
N VAL A 173 -13.56 3.08 -5.09
CA VAL A 173 -14.21 4.36 -4.77
C VAL A 173 -15.47 4.57 -5.63
N GLN A 174 -15.44 4.20 -6.92
CA GLN A 174 -16.60 4.28 -7.80
C GLN A 174 -17.74 3.38 -7.32
N VAL A 175 -17.45 2.12 -7.00
CA VAL A 175 -18.44 1.17 -6.47
C VAL A 175 -19.04 1.70 -5.16
N GLN A 176 -18.20 2.25 -4.27
CA GLN A 176 -18.66 2.83 -3.01
C GLN A 176 -19.57 4.05 -3.21
N ASN A 177 -19.27 4.91 -4.18
CA ASN A 177 -20.09 6.09 -4.48
C ASN A 177 -21.46 5.70 -5.05
N VAL A 178 -21.50 4.77 -6.01
CA VAL A 178 -22.76 4.24 -6.58
C VAL A 178 -23.62 3.60 -5.48
N ALA A 179 -23.02 2.84 -4.57
CA ALA A 179 -23.74 2.22 -3.46
C ALA A 179 -24.29 3.23 -2.44
N ARG A 180 -23.67 4.41 -2.30
CA ARG A 180 -24.16 5.50 -1.44
C ARG A 180 -25.30 6.27 -2.10
N GLU A 181 -25.21 6.54 -3.40
CA GLU A 181 -26.28 7.18 -4.17
C GLU A 181 -27.54 6.31 -4.23
N GLY A 182 -27.39 4.98 -4.28
CA GLY A 182 -28.51 4.04 -4.18
C GLY A 182 -29.20 3.95 -2.81
N LYS A 183 -28.64 4.58 -1.76
CA LYS A 183 -29.23 4.67 -0.41
C LYS A 183 -29.73 6.10 -0.15
N HIS A 184 -30.90 6.48 -0.68
CA HIS A 184 -31.64 7.61 -0.12
C HIS A 184 -32.00 7.32 1.36
N SER A 185 -31.81 8.32 2.23
CA SER A 185 -31.97 8.22 3.69
C SER A 185 -33.40 7.80 4.09
N PRO A 186 -33.59 6.75 4.92
CA PRO A 186 -34.91 6.38 5.45
C PRO A 186 -35.52 7.44 6.37
N LEU A 187 -34.70 8.36 6.90
CA LEU A 187 -35.09 9.29 7.97
C LEU A 187 -35.68 10.61 7.46
N GLU A 188 -35.50 10.95 6.18
CA GLU A 188 -36.13 12.14 5.60
C GLU A 188 -37.61 11.91 5.23
N SER A 189 -38.00 10.67 4.90
CA SER A 189 -39.39 10.35 4.54
C SER A 189 -40.30 10.19 5.75
N THR A 190 -39.75 9.91 6.94
CA THR A 190 -40.55 9.65 8.15
C THR A 190 -40.88 10.91 8.95
N LEU A 191 -40.13 12.02 8.74
CA LEU A 191 -40.27 13.24 9.55
C LEU A 191 -41.12 14.33 8.90
N MET A 192 -41.45 14.22 7.60
CA MET A 192 -42.28 15.19 6.89
C MET A 192 -43.57 14.55 6.37
N GLN A 193 -44.53 14.33 7.26
CA GLN A 193 -45.97 14.52 6.99
C GLN A 193 -46.80 14.24 8.25
N PRO A 194 -47.20 15.26 9.03
CA PRO A 194 -48.38 15.12 9.88
C PRO A 194 -49.62 15.31 8.98
N ALA A 195 -50.22 14.20 8.55
CA ALA A 195 -51.46 14.22 7.79
C ALA A 195 -52.67 14.45 8.72
N PHE A 196 -52.90 15.70 9.14
CA PHE A 196 -54.21 16.09 9.66
C PHE A 196 -55.16 16.37 8.48
N LYS A 197 -56.06 15.44 8.23
CA LYS A 197 -57.14 15.56 7.25
C LYS A 197 -58.23 16.51 7.80
N PRO A 198 -58.70 17.54 7.09
CA PRO A 198 -59.84 18.31 7.54
C PRO A 198 -61.10 17.44 7.39
N LEU A 199 -61.92 17.36 8.44
CA LEU A 199 -63.24 16.74 8.39
C LEU A 199 -64.20 17.67 7.64
N ASP A 200 -64.63 17.26 6.45
CA ASP A 200 -65.75 17.87 5.72
C ASP A 200 -67.02 17.82 6.56
N LYS A 201 -67.53 18.99 6.97
CA LYS A 201 -68.90 19.15 7.45
C LYS A 201 -69.83 19.08 6.24
N LYS A 202 -70.46 17.91 6.05
CA LYS A 202 -71.63 17.79 5.17
C LYS A 202 -72.76 18.63 5.76
N GLU A 203 -73.09 19.72 5.07
CA GLU A 203 -74.29 20.53 5.29
C GLU A 203 -75.53 19.64 5.22
N ARG A 204 -76.39 19.75 6.24
CA ARG A 204 -77.75 19.22 6.25
C ARG A 204 -78.67 20.39 5.87
N GLN A 205 -79.18 20.32 4.67
CA GLN A 205 -80.38 20.96 4.10
C GLN A 205 -81.13 19.76 3.50
N ASP A 206 -82.39 19.42 3.80
CA ASP A 206 -83.57 20.25 4.06
C ASP A 206 -84.68 19.45 4.79
N ASP A 207 -85.69 20.20 5.28
CA ASP A 207 -87.13 19.91 5.43
C ASP A 207 -87.68 18.93 6.49
N GLU A 208 -88.17 19.49 7.62
CA GLU A 208 -89.60 19.57 8.05
C GLU A 208 -89.73 20.23 9.45
#